data_AF-A0A6G1RL89-F1
#
_entry.id   AF-A0A6G1RL89-F1
#
_cell.length_a   1.000
_cell.length_b   1.000
_cell.length_c   1.000
_cell.angle_alpha   90.00
_cell.angle_beta   90.00
_cell.angle_gamma   90.00
#
_symmetry.space_group_name_H-M   'P 1'
#
loop_
_entity.id
_entity.type
_entity.pdbx_description
1 polymer ?
#
loop_
_entity_poly.entity_id
_entity_poly.type
_entity_poly.pdbx_seq_one_letter_code
_entity_poly.pdbx_strand_id
1 'polypeptide(L)'
;FSQLISRICHSHDEVFAVLMVIVAKVFLAYPQQAMWMMTAVSKSSYSTRVNRCKEILNKAIHMKESLGKFIGDAARLTDKLLELCNKPVDGNSSTLSMNIHFKTLKRLVEEHTFSEILIPLQSVMIPTLPSIPGTHANHDPFPGRWAYIAGFDDTVEILASLQKPKKITLKGSDGKSYIMMCKPKDDLRKDCRLMEFNSLINKCLRKDAESRR
;
A
#
# COMPACT_ATOMS: atom_id res chain seq x y z
N PHE A 1 8.96 -6.58 7.58
CA PHE A 1 7.70 -5.93 8.04
C PHE A 1 6.47 -6.75 7.68
N SER A 2 6.28 -7.15 6.42
CA SER A 2 5.13 -7.94 5.99
C SER A 2 4.95 -9.29 6.71
N GLN A 3 6.04 -9.97 7.08
CA GLN A 3 6.00 -11.16 7.94
C GLN A 3 5.55 -10.87 9.39
N LEU A 4 5.76 -9.66 9.89
CA LEU A 4 5.24 -9.27 11.22
C LEU A 4 3.72 -9.06 11.14
N ILE A 5 3.27 -8.39 10.07
CA ILE A 5 1.85 -8.16 9.81
C ILE A 5 1.08 -9.48 9.68
N SER A 6 1.66 -10.51 9.07
CA SER A 6 1.00 -11.82 8.93
C SER A 6 0.81 -12.54 10.27
N ARG A 7 1.52 -12.13 11.33
CA ARG A 7 1.54 -12.78 12.66
C ARG A 7 0.86 -11.97 13.76
N ILE A 8 0.19 -10.86 13.45
CA ILE A 8 -0.47 -10.02 14.47
C ILE A 8 -1.62 -10.73 15.20
N CYS A 9 -2.16 -11.81 14.64
CA CYS A 9 -3.18 -12.63 15.28
C CYS A 9 -2.57 -13.80 16.08
N HIS A 10 -1.36 -13.65 16.60
CA HIS A 10 -0.73 -14.65 17.45
C HIS A 10 -1.61 -14.95 18.66
N SER A 11 -1.69 -16.23 19.07
CA SER A 11 -2.57 -16.67 20.17
C SER A 11 -2.09 -16.19 21.54
N HIS A 12 -0.78 -16.13 21.76
CA HIS A 12 -0.20 -15.60 22.99
C HIS A 12 -0.19 -14.06 23.02
N ASP A 13 -0.85 -13.47 24.03
CA ASP A 13 -0.98 -12.03 24.18
C ASP A 13 0.35 -11.32 24.44
N GLU A 14 1.29 -11.94 25.17
CA GLU A 14 2.63 -11.36 25.40
C GLU A 14 3.40 -11.21 24.08
N VAL A 15 3.31 -12.21 23.20
CA VAL A 15 3.92 -12.16 21.87
C VAL A 15 3.27 -11.05 21.05
N PHE A 16 1.94 -10.92 21.11
CA PHE A 16 1.25 -9.82 20.44
C PHE A 16 1.69 -8.45 20.98
N ALA A 17 1.83 -8.29 22.31
CA ALA A 17 2.26 -7.03 22.90
C ALA A 17 3.63 -6.58 22.38
N VAL A 18 4.59 -7.52 22.27
CA VAL A 18 5.90 -7.26 21.66
C VAL A 18 5.77 -6.94 20.17
N LEU A 19 5.00 -7.72 19.42
CA LEU A 19 4.76 -7.48 17.99
C LEU A 19 4.14 -6.10 17.74
N MET A 20 3.17 -5.69 18.56
CA MET A 20 2.52 -4.39 18.48
C MET A 20 3.53 -3.26 18.62
N VAL A 21 4.43 -3.35 19.60
CA VAL A 21 5.49 -2.35 19.81
C VAL A 21 6.44 -2.30 18.61
N ILE A 22 6.87 -3.45 18.09
CA ILE A 22 7.77 -3.51 16.92
C ILE A 22 7.09 -2.89 15.70
N VAL A 23 5.86 -3.27 15.40
CA VAL A 23 5.12 -2.77 14.23
C VAL A 23 4.87 -1.26 14.36
N ALA A 24 4.50 -0.78 15.55
CA ALA A 24 4.32 0.65 15.81
C ALA A 24 5.62 1.44 15.61
N LYS A 25 6.77 0.93 16.07
CA LYS A 25 8.09 1.56 15.84
C LYS A 25 8.43 1.64 14.34
N VAL A 26 8.16 0.58 13.58
CA VAL A 26 8.39 0.61 12.13
C VAL A 26 7.43 1.59 11.44
N PHE A 27 6.17 1.65 11.87
CA PHE A 27 5.19 2.60 11.35
C PHE A 27 5.60 4.05 11.61
N LEU A 28 6.17 4.35 12.78
CA LEU A 28 6.68 5.69 13.09
C LEU A 28 7.83 6.12 12.18
N ALA A 29 8.73 5.19 11.84
CA ALA A 29 9.87 5.47 10.98
C ALA A 29 9.48 5.57 9.49
N TYR A 30 8.56 4.72 9.03
CA TYR A 30 8.17 4.60 7.62
C TYR A 30 6.65 4.56 7.43
N PRO A 31 5.91 5.64 7.79
CA PRO A 31 4.45 5.63 7.83
C PRO A 31 3.82 5.42 6.46
N GLN A 32 4.41 5.99 5.40
CA GLN A 32 3.91 5.89 4.02
C GLN A 32 3.86 4.43 3.55
N GLN A 33 4.99 3.71 3.66
CA GLN A 33 5.10 2.31 3.25
C GLN A 33 4.33 1.39 4.20
N ALA A 34 4.42 1.62 5.50
CA ALA A 34 3.74 0.82 6.49
C ALA A 34 2.22 0.88 6.33
N MET A 35 1.66 2.07 6.06
CA MET A 35 0.23 2.25 5.89
C MET A 35 -0.34 1.43 4.74
N TRP A 36 0.32 1.43 3.57
CA TRP A 36 -0.10 0.61 2.42
C TRP A 36 -0.16 -0.89 2.73
N MET A 37 0.70 -1.39 3.63
CA MET A 37 0.63 -2.79 4.06
C MET A 37 -0.42 -3.02 5.14
N MET A 38 -0.71 -2.02 5.98
CA MET A 38 -1.72 -2.08 7.04
C MET A 38 -3.15 -1.97 6.51
N THR A 39 -3.39 -1.32 5.36
CA THR A 39 -4.74 -1.20 4.76
C THR A 39 -5.36 -2.56 4.43
N ALA A 40 -4.57 -3.51 3.93
CA ALA A 40 -5.01 -4.88 3.66
C ALA A 40 -5.45 -5.64 4.92
N VAL A 41 -4.93 -5.23 6.08
CA VAL A 41 -5.23 -5.82 7.39
C VAL A 41 -6.47 -5.18 8.00
N SER A 42 -6.56 -3.84 7.91
CA SER A 42 -7.66 -3.08 8.50
C SER A 42 -9.02 -3.34 7.82
N LYS A 43 -9.01 -3.78 6.56
CA LYS A 43 -10.19 -4.17 5.78
C LYS A 43 -10.39 -5.69 5.68
N SER A 44 -9.78 -6.45 6.59
CA SER A 44 -9.93 -7.91 6.67
C SER A 44 -11.36 -8.32 7.08
N SER A 45 -11.84 -9.48 6.59
CA SER A 45 -13.09 -10.10 7.05
C SER A 45 -13.01 -10.67 8.48
N TYR A 46 -11.81 -10.98 8.95
CA TYR A 46 -11.57 -11.50 10.31
C TYR A 46 -11.52 -10.38 11.35
N SER A 47 -12.48 -10.38 12.28
CA SER A 47 -12.63 -9.35 13.33
C SER A 47 -11.39 -9.19 14.21
N THR A 48 -10.79 -10.28 14.68
CA THR A 48 -9.55 -10.27 15.47
C THR A 48 -8.45 -9.51 14.75
N ARG A 49 -8.29 -9.75 13.44
CA ARG A 49 -7.25 -9.10 12.63
C ARG A 49 -7.49 -7.59 12.51
N VAL A 50 -8.75 -7.18 12.35
CA VAL A 50 -9.14 -5.77 12.30
C VAL A 50 -8.91 -5.09 13.65
N ASN A 51 -9.27 -5.74 14.76
CA ASN A 51 -9.10 -5.20 16.11
C ASN A 51 -7.62 -5.02 16.47
N ARG A 52 -6.79 -6.06 16.24
CA ARG A 52 -5.34 -5.98 16.46
C ARG A 52 -4.68 -4.90 15.59
N CYS A 53 -5.15 -4.74 14.35
CA CYS A 53 -4.69 -3.64 13.47
C CYS A 53 -5.03 -2.27 14.06
N LYS A 54 -6.25 -2.09 14.59
CA LYS A 54 -6.65 -0.84 15.26
C LYS A 54 -5.81 -0.58 16.50
N GLU A 55 -5.55 -1.59 17.33
CA GLU A 55 -4.66 -1.47 18.50
C GLU A 55 -3.26 -0.97 18.11
N ILE A 56 -2.66 -1.54 17.05
CA ILE A 56 -1.36 -1.12 16.53
C ILE A 56 -1.38 0.33 16.03
N LEU A 57 -2.38 0.71 15.22
CA LEU A 57 -2.49 2.07 14.69
C LEU A 57 -2.73 3.09 15.80
N ASN A 58 -3.58 2.77 16.77
CA ASN A 58 -3.81 3.59 17.95
C ASN A 58 -2.51 3.74 18.75
N LYS A 59 -1.74 2.67 18.96
CA LYS A 59 -0.43 2.75 19.63
C LYS A 59 0.52 3.70 18.90
N ALA A 60 0.57 3.65 17.56
CA ALA A 60 1.36 4.57 16.76
C ALA A 60 0.90 6.04 16.90
N ILE A 61 -0.42 6.29 16.94
CA ILE A 61 -0.99 7.63 17.18
C ILE A 61 -0.61 8.14 18.58
N HIS A 62 -0.68 7.31 19.61
CA HIS A 62 -0.25 7.69 20.96
C HIS A 62 1.25 8.03 21.03
N MET A 63 2.08 7.40 20.18
CA MET A 63 3.51 7.72 20.10
C MET A 63 3.79 8.98 19.26
N LYS A 64 2.93 9.31 18.30
CA LYS A 64 3.01 10.52 17.48
C LYS A 64 1.62 10.94 16.99
N GLU A 65 1.01 11.90 17.69
CA GLU A 65 -0.38 12.32 17.44
C GLU A 65 -0.62 12.80 16.00
N SER A 66 0.37 13.44 15.39
CA SER A 66 0.30 13.93 14.01
C SER A 66 0.02 12.82 12.97
N LEU A 67 0.24 11.54 13.31
CA LEU A 67 -0.08 10.41 12.45
C LEU A 67 -1.59 10.15 12.35
N GLY A 68 -2.39 10.61 13.33
CA GLY A 68 -3.83 10.35 13.37
C GLY A 68 -4.54 10.84 12.11
N LYS A 69 -4.22 12.06 11.67
CA LYS A 69 -4.76 12.63 10.43
C LYS A 69 -4.37 11.80 9.21
N PHE A 70 -3.09 11.45 9.07
CA PHE A 70 -2.59 10.64 7.95
C PHE A 70 -3.26 9.26 7.88
N ILE A 71 -3.42 8.59 9.03
CA ILE A 71 -4.09 7.28 9.12
C ILE A 71 -5.57 7.41 8.72
N GLY A 72 -6.25 8.45 9.20
CA GLY A 72 -7.65 8.72 8.86
C GLY A 72 -7.85 8.99 7.37
N ASP A 73 -7.02 9.83 6.77
CA ASP A 73 -7.04 10.14 5.35
C ASP A 73 -6.71 8.92 4.47
N ALA A 74 -5.72 8.12 4.87
CA ALA A 74 -5.42 6.87 4.19
C ALA A 74 -6.57 5.86 4.29
N ALA A 75 -7.25 5.77 5.43
CA ALA A 75 -8.43 4.93 5.58
C ALA A 75 -9.55 5.37 4.61
N ARG A 76 -9.87 6.67 4.57
CA ARG A 76 -10.85 7.25 3.63
C ARG A 76 -10.50 6.96 2.18
N LEU A 77 -9.23 7.13 1.80
CA LEU A 77 -8.76 6.81 0.45
C LEU A 77 -8.98 5.34 0.11
N THR A 78 -8.58 4.44 1.01
CA THR A 78 -8.73 3.00 0.75
C THR A 78 -10.18 2.54 0.66
N ASP A 79 -11.09 3.16 1.43
CA ASP A 79 -12.53 2.90 1.29
C ASP A 79 -13.04 3.29 -0.09
N LYS A 80 -12.65 4.48 -0.58
CA LYS A 80 -13.04 4.95 -1.91
C LYS A 80 -12.38 4.18 -3.06
N LEU A 81 -11.14 3.72 -2.89
CA LEU A 81 -10.50 2.80 -3.84
C LEU A 81 -11.19 1.43 -3.84
N LEU A 82 -11.65 0.93 -2.70
CA LEU A 82 -12.38 -0.33 -2.61
C LEU A 82 -13.77 -0.23 -3.26
N GLU A 83 -14.47 0.90 -3.09
CA GLU A 83 -15.69 1.21 -3.83
C GLU A 83 -15.45 1.22 -5.35
N LEU A 84 -14.33 1.80 -5.81
CA LEU A 84 -13.93 1.77 -7.21
C LEU A 84 -13.71 0.35 -7.70
N CYS A 85 -12.89 -0.43 -6.97
CA CYS A 85 -12.63 -1.83 -7.30
C CYS A 85 -13.93 -2.62 -7.44
N ASN A 86 -14.85 -2.49 -6.48
CA ASN A 86 -16.06 -3.29 -6.40
C ASN A 86 -17.26 -2.75 -7.19
N LYS A 87 -17.14 -1.57 -7.82
CA LYS A 87 -18.25 -1.02 -8.61
C LYS A 87 -18.67 -2.03 -9.71
N PRO A 88 -19.95 -2.45 -9.75
CA PRO A 88 -20.44 -3.34 -10.79
C PRO A 88 -20.36 -2.65 -12.15
N VAL A 89 -20.11 -3.44 -13.18
CA VAL A 89 -19.96 -2.97 -14.56
C VAL A 89 -20.96 -3.73 -15.43
N ASP A 90 -21.85 -2.98 -16.06
CA ASP A 90 -22.82 -3.51 -17.01
C ASP A 90 -22.12 -4.15 -18.22
N GLY A 91 -22.76 -5.16 -18.82
CA GLY A 91 -22.16 -6.03 -19.85
C GLY A 91 -21.47 -5.30 -21.02
N ASN A 92 -21.99 -4.14 -21.43
CA ASN A 92 -21.54 -3.43 -22.63
C ASN A 92 -20.56 -2.27 -22.37
N SER A 93 -20.27 -1.92 -21.12
CA SER A 93 -19.38 -0.80 -20.84
C SER A 93 -17.92 -1.26 -20.74
N SER A 94 -17.06 -0.66 -21.58
CA SER A 94 -15.60 -0.84 -21.55
C SER A 94 -14.88 0.28 -20.78
N THR A 95 -15.59 1.35 -20.41
CA THR A 95 -15.00 2.52 -19.75
C THR A 95 -15.94 3.14 -18.72
N LEU A 96 -15.38 3.59 -17.60
CA LEU A 96 -16.04 4.46 -16.64
C LEU A 96 -15.30 5.80 -16.60
N SER A 97 -16.01 6.85 -16.16
CA SER A 97 -15.42 8.15 -15.87
C SER A 97 -15.21 8.34 -14.35
N MET A 98 -14.03 8.77 -13.95
CA MET A 98 -13.67 9.18 -12.59
C MET A 98 -14.50 10.40 -12.16
N ASN A 99 -14.70 11.36 -13.06
CA ASN A 99 -15.51 12.56 -12.85
C ASN A 99 -17.01 12.28 -12.74
N ILE A 100 -17.51 11.13 -13.19
CA ILE A 100 -18.94 10.80 -13.10
C ILE A 100 -19.18 9.81 -11.96
N HIS A 101 -18.44 8.71 -11.96
CA HIS A 101 -18.71 7.55 -11.11
C HIS A 101 -17.97 7.61 -9.77
N PHE A 102 -16.88 8.36 -9.69
CA PHE A 102 -15.96 8.36 -8.54
C PHE A 102 -15.57 9.78 -8.10
N LYS A 103 -16.47 10.75 -8.28
CA LYS A 103 -16.30 12.17 -7.92
C LYS A 103 -15.70 12.36 -6.52
N THR A 104 -16.23 11.61 -5.55
CA THR A 104 -15.80 11.71 -4.16
C THR A 104 -14.36 11.22 -3.96
N LEU A 105 -13.93 10.16 -4.67
CA LEU A 105 -12.54 9.68 -4.63
C LEU A 105 -11.59 10.73 -5.20
N LYS A 106 -11.96 11.30 -6.35
CA LYS A 106 -11.15 12.33 -7.00
C LYS A 106 -11.02 13.57 -6.12
N ARG A 107 -12.16 14.12 -5.65
CA ARG A 107 -12.18 15.31 -4.79
C ARG A 107 -11.41 15.09 -3.49
N LEU A 108 -11.50 13.90 -2.90
CA LEU A 108 -10.79 13.56 -1.66
C LEU A 108 -9.28 13.80 -1.78
N VAL A 109 -8.68 13.40 -2.91
CA VAL A 109 -7.24 13.57 -3.15
C VAL A 109 -6.88 15.01 -3.51
N GLU A 110 -7.79 15.72 -4.18
CA GLU A 110 -7.59 17.11 -4.60
C GLU A 110 -7.83 18.13 -3.47
N GLU A 111 -8.39 17.70 -2.33
CA GLU A 111 -8.57 18.53 -1.13
C GLU A 111 -7.19 18.97 -0.59
N HIS A 112 -6.94 20.29 -0.48
CA HIS A 112 -5.66 20.83 0.05
C HIS A 112 -5.35 20.39 1.48
N THR A 113 -6.39 20.03 2.25
CA THR A 113 -6.24 19.53 3.61
C THR A 113 -5.96 18.04 3.65
N PHE A 114 -6.02 17.30 2.53
CA PHE A 114 -5.76 15.88 2.47
C PHE A 114 -4.26 15.60 2.67
N SER A 115 -3.93 14.57 3.44
CA SER A 115 -2.53 14.18 3.65
C SER A 115 -1.90 13.66 2.36
N GLU A 116 -0.62 13.98 2.14
CA GLU A 116 0.15 13.37 1.05
C GLU A 116 0.27 11.86 1.27
N ILE A 117 -0.20 11.06 0.30
CA ILE A 117 -0.11 9.61 0.32
C ILE A 117 0.75 9.15 -0.84
N LEU A 118 1.80 8.38 -0.52
CA LEU A 118 2.77 7.86 -1.48
C LEU A 118 2.07 6.98 -2.53
N ILE A 119 2.46 7.10 -3.78
CA ILE A 119 2.06 6.16 -4.84
C ILE A 119 2.79 4.83 -4.59
N PRO A 120 2.09 3.69 -4.47
CA PRO A 120 2.67 2.42 -4.01
C PRO A 120 3.45 1.69 -5.13
N LEU A 121 4.49 2.32 -5.67
CA LEU A 121 5.38 1.71 -6.66
C LEU A 121 6.27 0.66 -5.99
N GLN A 122 6.57 -0.42 -6.70
CA GLN A 122 7.43 -1.50 -6.18
C GLN A 122 8.78 -0.98 -5.67
N SER A 123 9.37 0.00 -6.36
CA SER A 123 10.68 0.59 -6.02
C SER A 123 10.71 1.32 -4.68
N VAL A 124 9.57 1.84 -4.20
CA VAL A 124 9.47 2.58 -2.93
C VAL A 124 8.73 1.81 -1.85
N MET A 125 8.18 0.64 -2.18
CA MET A 125 7.45 -0.25 -1.26
C MET A 125 8.29 -1.43 -0.79
N ILE A 126 9.29 -1.85 -1.58
CA ILE A 126 10.20 -2.95 -1.22
C ILE A 126 11.49 -2.37 -0.68
N PRO A 127 11.86 -2.65 0.58
CA PRO A 127 13.08 -2.11 1.15
C PRO A 127 14.31 -2.70 0.45
N THR A 128 15.22 -1.82 0.04
CA THR A 128 16.54 -2.22 -0.44
C THR A 128 17.36 -2.63 0.78
N LEU A 129 17.84 -3.86 0.81
CA LEU A 129 18.72 -4.33 1.88
C LEU A 129 20.18 -3.99 1.54
N PRO A 130 21.04 -3.65 2.52
CA PRO A 130 22.45 -3.38 2.28
C PRO A 130 23.15 -4.52 1.51
N SER A 131 24.10 -4.15 0.65
CA SER A 131 24.86 -5.12 -0.15
C SER A 131 25.99 -5.76 0.63
N ILE A 132 26.55 -5.03 1.60
CA ILE A 132 27.72 -5.40 2.41
C ILE A 132 27.24 -5.78 3.82
N PRO A 133 27.80 -6.82 4.46
CA PRO A 133 27.55 -7.12 5.87
C PRO A 133 28.01 -5.99 6.79
N GLY A 134 27.38 -5.84 7.97
CA GLY A 134 27.73 -4.84 8.97
C GLY A 134 26.68 -3.74 9.15
N THR A 135 26.95 -2.85 10.11
CA THR A 135 26.05 -1.74 10.46
C THR A 135 26.26 -0.57 9.50
N HIS A 136 25.21 -0.21 8.75
CA HIS A 136 25.23 0.91 7.83
C HIS A 136 24.39 2.06 8.39
N ALA A 137 25.01 2.99 9.11
CA ALA A 137 24.31 4.08 9.81
C ALA A 137 23.52 5.00 8.86
N ASN A 138 23.99 5.19 7.63
CA ASN A 138 23.38 6.08 6.62
C ASN A 138 22.60 5.30 5.54
N HIS A 139 22.19 4.07 5.83
CA HIS A 139 21.42 3.29 4.87
C HIS A 139 19.99 3.80 4.76
N ASP A 140 19.63 4.28 3.57
CA ASP A 140 18.24 4.51 3.19
C ASP A 140 17.63 3.20 2.67
N PRO A 141 16.63 2.62 3.36
CA PRO A 141 15.97 1.40 2.90
C PRO A 141 15.01 1.65 1.73
N PHE A 142 14.57 2.88 1.47
CA PHE A 142 13.67 3.21 0.36
C PHE A 142 14.27 4.29 -0.54
N PRO A 143 15.44 4.02 -1.15
CA PRO A 143 16.14 4.99 -1.97
C PRO A 143 15.32 5.28 -3.22
N GLY A 144 15.00 6.55 -3.46
CA GLY A 144 14.26 6.95 -4.65
C GLY A 144 13.59 8.31 -4.54
N ARG A 145 12.93 8.71 -5.63
CA ARG A 145 12.07 9.89 -5.64
C ARG A 145 10.66 9.47 -5.26
N TRP A 146 10.18 9.99 -4.15
CA TRP A 146 8.82 9.76 -3.69
C TRP A 146 7.86 10.57 -4.56
N ALA A 147 6.82 9.91 -5.05
CA ALA A 147 5.73 10.55 -5.78
C ALA A 147 4.46 10.32 -4.98
N TYR A 148 3.72 11.39 -4.71
CA TYR A 148 2.47 11.34 -3.96
C TYR A 148 1.29 11.41 -4.91
N ILE A 149 0.16 10.85 -4.50
CA ILE A 149 -1.07 10.87 -5.29
C ILE A 149 -1.60 12.31 -5.29
N ALA A 150 -1.53 12.98 -6.44
CA ALA A 150 -2.01 14.35 -6.65
C ALA A 150 -3.36 14.40 -7.36
N GLY A 151 -3.80 13.30 -7.98
CA GLY A 151 -5.10 13.21 -8.62
C GLY A 151 -5.25 11.96 -9.47
N PHE A 152 -6.27 11.96 -10.32
CA PHE A 152 -6.61 10.86 -11.22
C PHE A 152 -6.90 11.39 -12.62
N ASP A 153 -6.63 10.59 -13.65
CA ASP A 153 -7.23 10.80 -14.96
C ASP A 153 -8.72 10.44 -14.95
N ASP A 154 -9.46 11.02 -15.90
CA ASP A 154 -10.90 10.77 -15.97
C ASP A 154 -11.23 9.36 -16.44
N THR A 155 -10.45 8.81 -17.37
CA THR A 155 -10.76 7.49 -17.94
C THR A 155 -10.37 6.36 -16.99
N VAL A 156 -11.36 5.52 -16.67
CA VAL A 156 -11.18 4.23 -15.99
C VAL A 156 -11.51 3.13 -16.99
N GLU A 157 -10.48 2.44 -17.48
CA GLU A 157 -10.63 1.38 -18.47
C GLU A 157 -11.03 0.07 -17.78
N ILE A 158 -12.02 -0.64 -18.33
CA ILE A 158 -12.45 -1.93 -17.83
C ILE A 158 -11.90 -3.00 -18.78
N LEU A 159 -11.05 -3.89 -18.27
CA LEU A 159 -10.48 -4.94 -19.10
C LEU A 159 -11.49 -6.06 -19.35
N ALA A 160 -11.51 -6.56 -20.57
CA ALA A 160 -12.37 -7.66 -21.00
C ALA A 160 -11.90 -9.00 -20.41
N SER A 161 -12.27 -9.28 -19.16
CA SER A 161 -12.06 -10.56 -18.50
C SER A 161 -13.21 -10.89 -17.55
N LEU A 162 -13.25 -12.14 -17.06
CA LEU A 162 -14.31 -12.62 -16.14
C LEU A 162 -14.45 -11.72 -14.90
N GLN A 163 -13.33 -11.23 -14.37
CA GLN A 163 -13.30 -10.39 -13.17
C GLN A 163 -13.46 -8.89 -13.48
N LYS A 164 -13.45 -8.49 -14.76
CA LYS A 164 -13.55 -7.08 -15.21
C LYS A 164 -12.70 -6.11 -14.38
N PRO A 165 -11.37 -6.33 -14.25
CA PRO A 165 -10.50 -5.46 -13.46
C PRO A 165 -10.45 -4.08 -14.10
N LYS A 166 -10.33 -3.06 -13.24
CA LYS A 166 -10.34 -1.65 -13.65
C LYS A 166 -8.92 -1.12 -13.68
N LYS A 167 -8.52 -0.53 -14.79
CA LYS A 167 -7.24 0.15 -14.96
C LYS A 167 -7.47 1.64 -14.77
N ILE A 168 -6.78 2.22 -13.79
CA ILE A 168 -6.84 3.65 -13.47
C ILE A 168 -5.47 4.28 -13.67
N THR A 169 -5.45 5.58 -13.96
CA THR A 169 -4.21 6.35 -14.02
C THR A 169 -4.19 7.37 -12.89
N LEU A 170 -3.19 7.27 -12.02
CA LEU A 170 -2.90 8.23 -10.96
C LEU A 170 -1.99 9.33 -11.51
N LYS A 171 -2.24 10.57 -11.12
CA LYS A 171 -1.33 11.71 -11.35
C LYS A 171 -0.45 11.86 -10.13
N GLY A 172 0.86 11.86 -10.33
CA GLY A 172 1.85 12.08 -9.28
C GLY A 172 2.10 13.55 -9.02
N SER A 173 2.52 13.84 -7.79
CA SER A 173 3.07 15.15 -7.41
C SER A 173 4.34 15.53 -8.19
N ASP A 174 4.96 14.56 -8.86
CA ASP A 174 6.11 14.76 -9.75
C ASP A 174 5.71 15.05 -11.21
N GLY A 175 4.41 15.22 -11.48
CA GLY A 175 3.85 15.50 -12.79
C GLY A 175 3.72 14.28 -13.72
N LYS A 176 4.06 13.07 -13.25
CA LYS A 176 3.98 11.85 -14.05
C LYS A 176 2.66 11.11 -13.84
N SER A 177 2.32 10.28 -14.82
CA SER A 177 1.16 9.39 -14.78
C SER A 177 1.57 7.98 -14.42
N TYR A 178 0.81 7.36 -13.51
CA TYR A 178 1.07 6.02 -12.99
C TYR A 178 -0.16 5.13 -13.15
N ILE A 179 -0.03 4.08 -13.94
CA ILE A 179 -1.12 3.14 -14.19
C ILE A 179 -1.20 2.14 -13.04
N MET A 180 -2.40 1.97 -12.49
CA MET A 180 -2.70 1.02 -11.42
C MET A 180 -3.85 0.09 -11.81
N MET A 181 -3.78 -1.13 -11.30
CA MET A 181 -4.80 -2.15 -11.52
C MET A 181 -5.62 -2.39 -10.27
N CYS A 182 -6.93 -2.18 -10.39
CA CYS A 182 -7.94 -2.45 -9.38
C CYS A 182 -8.62 -3.78 -9.70
N LYS A 183 -8.20 -4.84 -9.00
CA LYS A 183 -8.72 -6.20 -9.20
C LYS A 183 -9.80 -6.52 -8.14
N PRO A 184 -11.09 -6.56 -8.50
CA PRO A 184 -12.14 -6.94 -7.55
C PRO A 184 -12.01 -8.41 -7.18
N LYS A 185 -12.39 -8.74 -5.93
CA LYS A 185 -12.52 -10.12 -5.42
C LYS A 185 -11.25 -10.98 -5.55
N ASP A 186 -10.08 -10.35 -5.72
CA ASP A 186 -8.80 -11.03 -5.82
C ASP A 186 -8.02 -10.91 -4.50
N ASP A 187 -7.41 -12.01 -4.05
CA ASP A 187 -6.55 -12.03 -2.87
C ASP A 187 -5.08 -11.90 -3.29
N LEU A 188 -4.66 -10.66 -3.45
CA LEU A 188 -3.32 -10.30 -3.93
C LEU A 188 -2.20 -10.55 -2.90
N ARG A 189 -2.49 -11.20 -1.76
CA ARG A 189 -1.46 -11.50 -0.76
C ARG A 189 -0.42 -12.49 -1.28
N LYS A 190 -0.84 -13.48 -2.07
CA LYS A 190 0.08 -14.43 -2.71
C LYS A 190 0.98 -13.72 -3.71
N ASP A 191 0.40 -12.86 -4.56
CA ASP A 191 1.15 -12.03 -5.51
C ASP A 191 2.16 -11.13 -4.79
N CYS A 192 1.75 -10.49 -3.69
CA CYS A 192 2.64 -9.67 -2.87
C CYS A 192 3.84 -10.47 -2.33
N ARG A 193 3.62 -11.70 -1.83
CA ARG A 193 4.72 -12.58 -1.38
C ARG A 193 5.65 -12.95 -2.55
N LEU A 194 5.06 -13.27 -3.71
CA LEU A 194 5.82 -13.64 -4.90
C LEU A 194 6.71 -12.48 -5.39
N MET A 195 6.21 -11.25 -5.36
CA MET A 195 6.99 -10.07 -5.75
C MET A 195 8.13 -9.77 -4.76
N GLU A 196 7.93 -9.97 -3.45
CA GLU A 196 9.01 -9.90 -2.46
C GLU A 196 10.08 -10.97 -2.74
N PHE A 197 9.66 -12.20 -3.05
CA PHE A 197 10.56 -13.29 -3.39
C PHE A 197 11.36 -13.02 -4.67
N ASN A 198 10.69 -12.58 -5.74
CA ASN A 198 11.35 -12.20 -7.00
C ASN A 198 12.34 -11.04 -6.80
N SER A 199 12.03 -10.11 -5.89
CA SER A 199 12.96 -9.03 -5.54
C SER A 199 14.21 -9.54 -4.84
N LEU A 200 14.08 -10.56 -3.99
CA LEU A 200 15.23 -11.25 -3.38
C LEU A 200 16.05 -12.02 -4.43
N ILE A 201 15.40 -12.73 -5.36
CA ILE A 201 16.08 -13.40 -6.47
C ILE A 201 16.87 -12.39 -7.30
N ASN A 202 16.23 -11.31 -7.73
CA ASN A 202 16.88 -10.25 -8.52
C ASN A 202 18.08 -9.65 -7.78
N LYS A 203 18.03 -9.55 -6.45
CA LYS A 203 19.19 -9.14 -5.64
C LYS A 203 20.33 -10.16 -5.73
N CYS A 204 20.05 -11.45 -5.61
CA CYS A 204 21.05 -12.51 -5.74
C CYS A 204 21.68 -12.53 -7.14
N LEU A 205 20.86 -12.46 -8.19
CA LEU A 205 21.32 -12.41 -9.58
C LEU A 205 22.16 -11.16 -9.86
N ARG A 206 21.82 -10.01 -9.28
CA ARG A 206 22.65 -8.80 -9.40
C ARG A 206 23.99 -8.92 -8.67
N LYS A 207 24.12 -9.75 -7.64
CA LYS A 207 25.38 -9.98 -6.94
C LYS A 207 26.29 -10.95 -7.68
N ASP A 208 25.71 -11.96 -8.29
CA ASP A 208 26.43 -12.95 -9.07
C ASP A 208 26.95 -12.38 -10.40
N ALA A 209 28.21 -12.66 -10.75
CA ALA A 209 28.83 -12.09 -11.95
C ALA A 209 28.38 -12.79 -13.23
N GLU A 210 28.14 -14.10 -13.18
CA GLU A 210 27.69 -14.89 -14.32
C GLU A 210 26.27 -14.50 -14.72
N SER A 211 25.40 -14.27 -13.74
CA SER A 211 24.01 -13.83 -13.94
C SER A 211 23.87 -12.41 -14.53
N ARG A 212 24.93 -11.58 -14.46
CA ARG A 212 24.94 -10.23 -15.06
C ARG A 212 25.43 -10.20 -16.50
N ARG A 213 26.08 -11.28 -16.96
CA ARG A 213 26.64 -11.41 -18.30
C ARG A 213 25.58 -11.85 -19.30
#